data_AF-A0A7C2FP83-F1
#
_entry.id   AF-A0A7C2FP83-F1
#
_cell.length_a   1.000
_cell.length_b   1.000
_cell.length_c   1.000
_cell.angle_alpha   90.00
_cell.angle_beta   90.00
_cell.angle_gamma   90.00
#
_symmetry.space_group_name_H-M   'P 1'
#
loop_
_entity.id
_entity.type
_entity.pdbx_description
1 polymer ?
#
loop_
_entity_poly.entity_id
_entity_poly.type
_entity_poly.pdbx_seq_one_letter_code
_entity_poly.pdbx_strand_id
1 'polypeptide(L)'
;ADKSDVHRSRVQNPDMLAFDIHDRVNYAVERSFLRVDGEEKTITLELDIDTTVSQVGEYFEIFMSRMLMSRRAAVFLDCQFHLTINGSGLL
;
A
#
# COMPACT_ATOMS: atom_id res chain seq x y z
N ALA A 1 14.64 6.27 -4.56
CA ALA A 1 13.40 5.50 -4.34
C ALA A 1 12.62 6.22 -3.23
N ASP A 2 11.63 7.03 -3.59
CA ASP A 2 10.97 8.00 -2.67
C ASP A 2 9.42 7.89 -2.70
N LYS A 3 8.88 6.93 -3.44
CA LYS A 3 7.43 6.77 -3.69
C LYS A 3 6.86 5.44 -3.15
N SER A 4 7.52 4.80 -2.21
CA SER A 4 7.05 3.52 -1.65
C SER A 4 5.79 3.68 -0.79
N ASP A 5 5.58 4.89 -0.29
CA ASP A 5 4.56 5.24 0.70
C ASP A 5 3.33 5.84 -0.01
N VAL A 6 2.17 5.23 0.24
CA VAL A 6 0.88 5.59 -0.38
C VAL A 6 0.03 6.15 0.73
N HIS A 7 -0.28 7.44 0.66
CA HIS A 7 -1.03 8.09 1.72
C HIS A 7 -1.75 9.31 1.15
N ARG A 8 -2.97 9.55 1.63
CA ARG A 8 -3.78 10.73 1.23
C ARG A 8 -3.02 12.05 1.29
N SER A 9 -2.09 12.19 2.23
CA SER A 9 -1.27 13.41 2.42
C SER A 9 -0.25 13.66 1.32
N ARG A 10 -0.01 12.69 0.41
CA ARG A 10 0.85 12.90 -0.76
C ARG A 10 0.13 13.55 -1.94
N VAL A 11 -1.20 13.59 -1.90
CA VAL A 11 -1.98 14.27 -2.93
C VAL A 11 -1.93 15.77 -2.66
N GLN A 12 -1.20 16.49 -3.51
CA GLN A 12 -1.06 17.95 -3.42
C GLN A 12 -2.16 18.68 -4.19
N ASN A 13 -2.86 17.99 -5.09
CA ASN A 13 -3.93 18.56 -5.88
C ASN A 13 -5.23 18.59 -5.05
N PRO A 14 -5.82 19.76 -4.77
CA PRO A 14 -7.10 19.85 -4.06
C PRO A 14 -8.31 19.53 -4.95
N ASP A 15 -8.14 19.50 -6.28
CA ASP A 15 -9.24 19.26 -7.22
C ASP A 15 -9.36 17.77 -7.57
N MET A 16 -10.31 17.11 -6.91
CA MET A 16 -10.64 15.70 -7.14
C MET A 16 -11.10 15.41 -8.57
N LEU A 17 -11.67 16.39 -9.28
CA LEU A 17 -12.17 16.18 -10.65
C LEU A 17 -11.03 16.04 -11.66
N ALA A 18 -9.82 16.47 -11.29
CA ALA A 18 -8.62 16.37 -12.12
C ALA A 18 -7.70 15.18 -11.73
N PHE A 19 -8.13 14.30 -10.82
CA PHE A 19 -7.29 13.19 -10.35
C PHE A 19 -7.01 12.18 -11.45
N ASP A 20 -5.73 11.92 -11.69
CA ASP A 20 -5.31 10.73 -12.42
C ASP A 20 -5.44 9.48 -11.53
N ILE A 21 -5.11 8.31 -12.08
CA ILE A 21 -5.22 7.05 -11.35
C ILE A 21 -4.31 7.03 -10.09
N HIS A 22 -3.16 7.70 -10.14
CA HIS A 22 -2.23 7.76 -9.02
C HIS A 22 -2.77 8.68 -7.92
N ASP A 23 -3.30 9.85 -8.27
CA ASP A 23 -3.90 10.77 -7.31
C ASP A 23 -5.12 10.13 -6.63
N ARG A 24 -5.98 9.47 -7.41
CA ARG A 24 -7.16 8.77 -6.89
C ARG A 24 -6.79 7.64 -5.93
N VAL A 25 -5.82 6.79 -6.29
CA VAL A 25 -5.37 5.72 -5.41
C VAL A 25 -4.68 6.28 -4.16
N ASN A 26 -3.81 7.29 -4.28
CA ASN A 26 -3.17 7.91 -3.11
C ASN A 26 -4.22 8.54 -2.20
N TYR A 27 -5.23 9.19 -2.76
CA TYR A 27 -6.32 9.80 -1.98
C TYR A 27 -7.17 8.74 -1.28
N ALA A 28 -7.46 7.62 -1.96
CA ALA A 28 -8.23 6.51 -1.41
C ALA A 28 -7.52 5.79 -0.25
N VAL A 29 -6.18 5.77 -0.24
CA VAL A 29 -5.43 5.17 0.88
C VAL A 29 -5.44 6.12 2.08
N GLU A 30 -6.38 5.81 2.96
CA GLU A 30 -6.66 6.53 4.18
C GLU A 30 -5.57 6.32 5.25
N ARG A 31 -5.01 5.11 5.29
CA ARG A 31 -3.92 4.71 6.20
C ARG A 31 -3.01 3.73 5.47
N SER A 32 -1.71 3.91 5.65
CA SER A 32 -0.69 2.94 5.24
C SER A 32 0.30 2.77 6.38
N PHE A 33 0.50 1.53 6.82
CA PHE A 33 1.36 1.22 7.96
C PHE A 33 2.17 -0.04 7.71
N LEU A 34 3.48 0.01 7.96
CA LEU A 34 4.36 -1.15 7.86
C LEU A 34 4.71 -1.65 9.26
N ARG A 35 4.17 -2.82 9.63
CA ARG A 35 4.47 -3.52 10.87
C ARG A 35 5.63 -4.48 10.66
N VAL A 36 6.59 -4.47 11.58
CA VAL A 36 7.70 -5.41 11.60
C VAL A 36 7.63 -6.18 12.92
N ASP A 37 7.57 -7.50 12.83
CA ASP A 37 7.64 -8.42 13.96
C ASP A 37 8.93 -9.24 13.83
N GLY A 38 9.87 -9.01 14.74
CA GLY A 38 11.16 -9.69 14.73
C GLY A 38 11.12 -11.10 15.32
N GLU A 39 10.14 -11.39 16.19
CA GLU A 39 9.99 -12.71 16.80
C GLU A 39 9.35 -13.67 15.79
N GLU A 40 8.25 -13.24 15.17
CA GLU A 40 7.54 -14.02 14.14
C GLU A 40 8.20 -13.92 12.75
N LYS A 41 9.24 -13.08 12.61
CA LYS A 41 9.92 -12.76 11.35
C LYS A 41 8.93 -12.34 10.25
N THR A 42 8.01 -11.44 10.57
CA THR A 42 7.01 -10.96 9.61
C THR A 42 7.13 -9.46 9.36
N ILE A 43 6.87 -9.06 8.12
CA ILE A 43 6.75 -7.67 7.69
C ILE A 43 5.37 -7.54 7.06
N THR A 44 4.45 -6.83 7.72
CA THR A 44 3.06 -6.69 7.29
C THR A 44 2.79 -5.27 6.83
N LEU A 45 2.36 -5.09 5.58
CA LEU A 45 1.83 -3.83 5.09
C LEU A 45 0.31 -3.80 5.32
N GLU A 46 -0.14 -2.91 6.19
CA GLU A 46 -1.55 -2.64 6.50
C GLU A 46 -2.01 -1.41 5.71
N LEU A 47 -3.10 -1.56 4.95
CA LEU A 47 -3.72 -0.49 4.17
C LEU A 47 -5.20 -0.37 4.54
N ASP A 48 -5.65 0.85 4.78
CA ASP A 48 -7.07 1.18 4.76
C ASP A 48 -7.36 1.98 3.50
N ILE A 49 -8.25 1.45 2.67
CA ILE A 49 -8.61 1.98 1.35
C ILE A 49 -10.11 2.28 1.34
N ASP A 50 -10.44 3.55 1.10
CA ASP A 50 -11.80 3.97 0.80
C ASP A 50 -12.21 3.49 -0.60
N THR A 51 -12.99 2.40 -0.62
CA THR A 51 -13.46 1.77 -1.86
C THR A 51 -14.54 2.58 -2.58
N THR A 52 -15.04 3.66 -1.97
CA THR A 52 -15.92 4.62 -2.66
C THR A 52 -15.14 5.56 -3.57
N VAL A 53 -13.84 5.75 -3.30
CA VAL A 53 -12.93 6.58 -4.09
C VAL A 53 -12.18 5.75 -5.14
N SER A 54 -11.63 4.58 -4.77
CA SER A 54 -10.83 3.74 -5.66
C SER A 54 -10.96 2.26 -5.31
N GLN A 55 -10.95 1.40 -6.32
CA GLN A 55 -10.98 -0.04 -6.08
C GLN A 55 -9.61 -0.57 -5.66
N VAL A 56 -9.60 -1.63 -4.83
CA VAL A 56 -8.37 -2.31 -4.42
C VAL A 56 -7.55 -2.81 -5.62
N GLY A 57 -8.21 -3.18 -6.73
CA GLY A 57 -7.53 -3.56 -7.98
C GLY A 57 -6.67 -2.44 -8.57
N GLU A 58 -7.14 -1.18 -8.54
CA GLU A 58 -6.40 -0.03 -9.04
C GLU A 58 -5.14 0.24 -8.21
N TYR A 59 -5.21 0.01 -6.90
CA TYR A 59 -4.01 0.04 -6.05
C TYR A 59 -2.97 -0.97 -6.54
N PHE A 60 -3.39 -2.21 -6.81
CA PHE A 60 -2.51 -3.24 -7.32
C PHE A 60 -1.92 -2.88 -8.68
N GLU A 61 -2.70 -2.32 -9.61
CA GLU A 61 -2.18 -1.89 -10.92
C GLU A 61 -0.99 -0.92 -10.80
N ILE A 62 -1.00 -0.04 -9.82
CA ILE A 62 0.05 0.96 -9.61
C ILE A 62 1.21 0.43 -8.76
N PHE A 63 0.90 -0.31 -7.69
CA PHE A 63 1.86 -0.59 -6.61
C PHE A 63 2.34 -2.05 -6.55
N MET A 64 1.77 -2.97 -7.35
CA MET A 64 2.14 -4.40 -7.34
C MET A 64 3.65 -4.62 -7.53
N SER A 65 4.26 -3.92 -8.48
CA SER A 65 5.71 -4.05 -8.75
C SER A 65 6.56 -3.75 -7.51
N ARG A 66 6.18 -2.73 -6.73
CA ARG A 66 6.87 -2.30 -5.51
C ARG A 66 6.62 -3.29 -4.37
N MET A 67 5.39 -3.78 -4.22
CA MET A 67 5.07 -4.84 -3.25
C MET A 67 5.88 -6.12 -3.50
N LEU A 68 6.01 -6.53 -4.76
CA LEU A 68 6.83 -7.69 -5.11
C LEU A 68 8.31 -7.47 -4.77
N MET A 69 8.83 -6.25 -4.91
CA MET A 69 10.19 -5.91 -4.47
C MET A 69 10.32 -6.01 -2.95
N SER A 70 9.37 -5.44 -2.18
CA SER A 70 9.35 -5.53 -0.71
C SER A 70 9.27 -6.97 -0.23
N ARG A 71 8.45 -7.81 -0.88
CA ARG A 71 8.38 -9.25 -0.60
C ARG A 71 9.72 -9.95 -0.84
N ARG A 72 10.41 -9.67 -1.95
CA ARG A 72 11.74 -10.24 -2.21
C ARG A 72 12.77 -9.78 -1.18
N ALA A 73 12.72 -8.52 -0.75
CA ALA A 73 13.59 -8.00 0.29
C ALA A 73 13.32 -8.65 1.66
N ALA A 74 12.05 -8.87 2.01
CA ALA A 74 11.68 -9.60 3.23
C ALA A 74 12.24 -11.03 3.20
N VAL A 75 12.10 -11.74 2.08
CA VAL A 75 12.68 -13.10 1.92
C VAL A 75 14.20 -13.09 2.07
N PHE A 76 14.89 -12.07 1.55
CA PHE A 76 16.34 -11.92 1.74
C PHE A 76 16.73 -11.75 3.22
N LEU A 77 15.85 -11.14 4.01
CA LEU A 77 16.01 -10.96 5.46
C LEU A 77 15.49 -12.15 6.28
N ASP A 78 15.21 -13.29 5.63
CA ASP A 78 14.59 -14.47 6.26
C ASP A 78 13.24 -14.16 6.93
N CYS A 79 12.51 -13.19 6.39
CA CYS A 79 11.21 -12.74 6.86
C CYS A 79 10.10 -13.03 5.84
N GLN A 80 8.88 -13.20 6.32
CA GLN A 80 7.67 -13.27 5.50
C GLN A 80 7.07 -11.88 5.29
N PHE A 81 6.55 -11.62 4.10
CA PHE A 81 5.84 -10.37 3.80
C PHE A 81 4.35 -10.65 3.69
N HIS A 82 3.54 -9.91 4.44
CA HIS A 82 2.08 -10.00 4.42
C HIS A 82 1.47 -8.69 3.98
N LEU A 83 0.27 -8.77 3.40
CA LEU A 83 -0.54 -7.62 3.06
C LEU A 83 -1.90 -7.72 3.74
N THR A 84 -2.32 -6.66 4.41
CA THR A 84 -3.68 -6.55 4.96
C THR A 84 -4.34 -5.31 4.37
N ILE A 85 -5.53 -5.48 3.81
CA ILE A 85 -6.32 -4.37 3.23
C ILE A 85 -7.68 -4.36 3.90
N ASN A 86 -8.07 -3.22 4.51
CA ASN A 86 -9.34 -3.06 5.22
C ASN A 86 -9.59 -4.18 6.26
N GLY A 87 -8.54 -4.52 7.02
CA GLY A 87 -8.56 -5.61 8.02
C GLY A 87 -8.64 -7.03 7.44
N SER A 88 -8.71 -7.19 6.12
CA SER A 88 -8.71 -8.48 5.45
C SER A 88 -7.30 -8.86 5.03
N GLY A 89 -6.81 -10.00 5.52
CA GLY A 89 -5.51 -10.55 5.15
C GLY A 89 -5.52 -11.03 3.70
N LEU A 90 -4.48 -10.66 2.96
CA LEU A 90 -4.15 -11.15 1.63
C LEU A 90 -2.75 -11.73 1.69
N LEU A 91 -2.64 -13.02 1.29
CA LEU A 91 -1.43 -13.84 1.12
C LEU A 91 -0.11 -13.27 1.64
#